data_AF-A0A6A6VZ84-F1
#
_entry.id   AF-A0A6A6VZ84-F1
#
_cell.length_a   1.000
_cell.length_b   1.000
_cell.length_c   1.000
_cell.angle_alpha   90.00
_cell.angle_beta   90.00
_cell.angle_gamma   90.00
#
_symmetry.space_group_name_H-M   'P 1'
#
loop_
_entity.id
_entity.type
_entity.pdbx_description
1 polymer ?
#
loop_
_entity_poly.entity_id
_entity_poly.type
_entity_poly.pdbx_seq_one_letter_code
_entity_poly.pdbx_strand_id
1 'polypeptide(L)'
;MSYLTAMSSVRLFKSLPALTIRAKNGTSKASIRSGRQRTRPFSNSSQHMGPTSGHALHGFSGLSTSGTALSLPLIGLAACVILTLIPGNSPAMEAPSIAERDALAKRESGVTDSSPMRLRMEAFIKENQQKIVAELEKVDGKKFLQDTWQRPAGGGGITCVLQDGNVFEKAGVNTSVVYGSLGRGAIAKMRVNHPALDPDVESMEFFAAGISMVLHPHNPMAPTVHLNYRYFETAGPDGKTNAWWFGGGCDLTPAYLFDEDAIHFHKTIKDACDKHDKNYYPRFKKWCDEYFNNKHRGGESRGIGGIFFDDLDEQEKDQEQLFAFAQDCLGSFLPGYIPIIEKRKDMPYTEHEKAWQQLRRGRYVEFNLVHDRGTKFGLETPGARIESILMSLPLTARWQYMHEPEKGSREERLLSILKSPKEWV
;
A
#
# COMPACT_ATOMS: atom_id res chain seq x y z
N MET A 1 0.99 51.39 -39.68
CA MET A 1 0.74 49.94 -39.55
C MET A 1 -0.08 49.76 -38.28
N SER A 2 -1.35 50.15 -38.15
CA SER A 2 -2.55 50.04 -38.99
C SER A 2 -3.20 48.65 -38.99
N TYR A 3 -4.31 48.55 -38.23
CA TYR A 3 -5.54 47.75 -38.49
C TYR A 3 -5.44 46.20 -38.38
N LEU A 4 -6.44 45.38 -37.99
CA LEU A 4 -7.78 45.46 -37.39
C LEU A 4 -8.35 44.01 -37.41
N THR A 5 -9.38 43.70 -36.58
CA THR A 5 -10.46 42.68 -36.79
C THR A 5 -10.11 41.18 -36.74
N ALA A 6 -10.95 40.21 -36.30
CA ALA A 6 -12.36 40.10 -35.90
C ALA A 6 -12.50 38.80 -35.03
N MET A 7 -13.19 38.77 -33.89
CA MET A 7 -14.64 38.60 -33.65
C MET A 7 -15.29 37.25 -34.07
N SER A 8 -15.80 36.55 -33.03
CA SER A 8 -17.12 35.91 -32.92
C SER A 8 -17.45 34.61 -33.68
N SER A 9 -17.80 33.57 -32.91
CA SER A 9 -19.14 32.98 -33.00
C SER A 9 -19.55 32.26 -31.71
N VAL A 10 -20.83 32.45 -31.38
CA VAL A 10 -21.52 32.18 -30.12
C VAL A 10 -22.64 31.17 -30.41
N ARG A 11 -22.80 30.20 -29.49
CA ARG A 11 -24.00 29.39 -29.17
C ARG A 11 -24.59 28.46 -30.26
N LEU A 12 -24.87 27.21 -29.86
CA LEU A 12 -26.26 26.77 -29.69
C LEU A 12 -26.38 25.63 -28.65
N PHE A 13 -27.40 25.79 -27.78
CA PHE A 13 -27.87 24.90 -26.72
C PHE A 13 -28.58 23.65 -27.25
N LYS A 14 -28.61 22.58 -26.44
CA LYS A 14 -29.76 21.69 -26.13
C LYS A 14 -29.36 20.83 -24.91
N SER A 15 -29.60 21.24 -23.67
CA SER A 15 -30.76 20.90 -22.83
C SER A 15 -31.36 19.51 -23.04
N LEU A 16 -31.31 18.67 -21.99
CA LEU A 16 -32.26 17.60 -21.62
C LEU A 16 -31.86 17.10 -20.20
N PRO A 17 -32.79 16.52 -19.40
CA PRO A 17 -33.31 17.21 -18.23
C PRO A 17 -32.90 16.60 -16.88
N ALA A 18 -33.00 17.45 -15.85
CA ALA A 18 -32.86 17.11 -14.44
C ALA A 18 -33.88 16.03 -14.02
N LEU A 19 -33.37 14.96 -13.42
CA LEU A 19 -34.17 13.93 -12.77
C LEU A 19 -34.61 14.43 -11.39
N THR A 20 -35.79 15.05 -11.33
CA THR A 20 -36.45 15.44 -10.08
C THR A 20 -36.98 14.18 -9.38
N ILE A 21 -36.27 13.70 -8.36
CA ILE A 21 -36.82 12.70 -7.44
C ILE A 21 -37.78 13.40 -6.49
N ARG A 22 -39.07 13.21 -6.75
CA ARG A 22 -40.19 13.71 -5.95
C ARG A 22 -40.27 12.89 -4.66
N ALA A 23 -39.91 13.50 -3.54
CA ALA A 23 -40.14 12.95 -2.21
C ALA A 23 -41.66 12.80 -1.99
N LYS A 24 -42.13 11.56 -1.79
CA LYS A 24 -43.48 11.29 -1.28
C LYS A 24 -43.46 11.48 0.23
N ASN A 25 -44.16 12.51 0.70
CA ASN A 25 -44.57 12.64 2.09
C ASN A 25 -45.47 11.45 2.47
N GLY A 26 -44.92 10.54 3.27
CA GLY A 26 -45.66 9.50 3.98
C GLY A 26 -45.55 9.77 5.48
N THR A 27 -46.59 10.36 6.05
CA THR A 27 -46.79 10.48 7.48
C THR A 27 -47.02 9.10 8.09
N SER A 28 -46.11 8.66 8.96
CA SER A 28 -46.37 7.57 9.90
C SER A 28 -45.97 8.02 11.30
N LYS A 29 -46.98 8.36 12.10
CA LYS A 29 -46.89 8.46 13.55
C LYS A 29 -46.63 7.06 14.11
N ALA A 30 -45.55 6.86 14.84
CA ALA A 30 -45.41 5.72 15.73
C ALA A 30 -44.98 6.20 17.11
N SER A 31 -45.79 5.77 18.07
CA SER A 31 -45.86 6.18 19.47
C SER A 31 -44.58 5.89 20.26
N ILE A 32 -44.16 6.86 21.05
CA ILE A 32 -43.35 6.64 22.25
C ILE A 32 -44.16 5.74 23.21
N ARG A 33 -43.58 4.64 23.65
CA ARG A 33 -44.03 3.93 24.86
C ARG A 33 -42.82 3.64 25.74
N SER A 34 -42.83 4.27 26.90
CA SER A 34 -41.93 4.08 28.02
C SER A 34 -42.14 2.70 28.63
N GLY A 35 -41.05 1.93 28.75
CA GLY A 35 -41.01 0.65 29.45
C GLY A 35 -39.80 0.62 30.36
N ARG A 36 -40.01 1.08 31.60
CA ARG A 36 -39.04 1.09 32.70
C ARG A 36 -39.03 -0.32 33.30
N GLN A 37 -37.92 -1.04 33.31
CA GLN A 37 -37.71 -2.12 34.27
C GLN A 37 -36.26 -2.20 34.76
N ARG A 38 -36.17 -2.43 36.06
CA ARG A 38 -35.03 -2.21 36.95
C ARG A 38 -34.08 -3.41 36.97
N THR A 39 -32.80 -3.06 37.03
CA THR A 39 -31.68 -3.62 37.81
C THR A 39 -31.91 -4.88 38.67
N ARG A 40 -30.95 -5.83 38.62
CA ARG A 40 -30.01 -6.17 39.72
C ARG A 40 -28.98 -7.26 39.31
N PRO A 41 -27.87 -7.41 40.06
CA PRO A 41 -26.54 -7.77 39.53
C PRO A 41 -26.13 -9.23 39.80
N PHE A 42 -25.09 -9.69 39.09
CA PHE A 42 -24.36 -10.92 39.41
C PHE A 42 -23.15 -10.61 40.29
N SER A 43 -23.05 -11.33 41.42
CA SER A 43 -21.94 -11.33 42.36
C SER A 43 -21.20 -12.67 42.34
N ASN A 44 -19.88 -12.60 42.44
CA ASN A 44 -18.90 -13.67 42.65
C ASN A 44 -19.15 -14.53 43.91
N SER A 45 -18.74 -15.81 43.85
CA SER A 45 -17.97 -16.57 44.88
C SER A 45 -17.94 -18.05 44.45
N SER A 46 -16.79 -18.58 44.02
CA SER A 46 -15.75 -19.29 44.79
C SER A 46 -16.12 -20.74 45.17
N GLN A 47 -15.27 -21.72 44.80
CA GLN A 47 -14.47 -22.50 45.75
C GLN A 47 -13.65 -23.62 45.06
N HIS A 48 -12.41 -23.72 45.50
CA HIS A 48 -11.45 -24.81 45.33
C HIS A 48 -11.98 -26.14 45.91
N MET A 49 -11.46 -27.27 45.39
CA MET A 49 -10.86 -28.38 46.17
C MET A 49 -10.16 -29.37 45.22
N GLY A 50 -8.91 -29.74 45.55
CA GLY A 50 -8.13 -30.81 44.92
C GLY A 50 -8.28 -32.16 45.67
N PRO A 51 -7.26 -33.06 45.65
CA PRO A 51 -7.28 -34.28 44.83
C PRO A 51 -7.11 -35.60 45.63
N THR A 52 -7.34 -36.76 44.99
CA THR A 52 -6.88 -38.12 45.41
C THR A 52 -6.86 -39.04 44.16
N SER A 53 -5.72 -39.54 43.65
CA SER A 53 -4.88 -40.71 44.01
C SER A 53 -5.48 -42.11 43.72
N GLY A 54 -4.77 -42.94 42.93
CA GLY A 54 -5.01 -44.40 42.85
C GLY A 54 -4.31 -45.12 41.68
N HIS A 55 -3.22 -45.81 41.96
CA HIS A 55 -2.43 -46.71 41.08
C HIS A 55 -3.17 -48.00 40.67
N ALA A 56 -2.81 -48.60 39.52
CA ALA A 56 -2.34 -50.00 39.44
C ALA A 56 -1.85 -50.38 38.02
N LEU A 57 -0.64 -50.95 37.99
CA LEU A 57 -0.02 -51.70 36.89
C LEU A 57 -0.51 -53.15 36.91
N HIS A 58 -0.60 -53.80 35.73
CA HIS A 58 -0.25 -55.21 35.56
C HIS A 58 0.07 -55.48 34.09
N GLY A 59 1.27 -55.99 33.82
CA GLY A 59 1.65 -56.64 32.56
C GLY A 59 1.61 -58.17 32.68
N PHE A 60 1.70 -58.86 31.54
CA PHE A 60 2.21 -60.22 31.27
C PHE A 60 1.94 -60.45 29.76
N SER A 61 2.90 -60.36 28.83
CA SER A 61 3.94 -61.31 28.40
C SER A 61 3.46 -62.72 27.99
N GLY A 62 3.87 -63.16 26.78
CA GLY A 62 4.27 -64.54 26.55
C GLY A 62 3.88 -65.25 25.24
N LEU A 63 4.93 -65.71 24.53
CA LEU A 63 5.04 -66.79 23.51
C LEU A 63 4.63 -66.46 22.05
N SER A 64 5.53 -66.41 21.04
CA SER A 64 6.54 -67.38 20.50
C SER A 64 5.86 -68.63 19.89
N THR A 65 6.19 -69.24 18.75
CA THR A 65 7.38 -69.45 17.87
C THR A 65 6.82 -69.91 16.50
N SER A 66 7.44 -69.72 15.31
CA SER A 66 8.48 -70.51 14.57
C SER A 66 8.08 -70.38 13.08
N GLY A 67 8.89 -70.21 12.04
CA GLY A 67 10.27 -70.58 11.76
C GLY A 67 10.30 -71.61 10.61
N THR A 68 10.56 -71.20 9.36
CA THR A 68 11.16 -72.06 8.29
C THR A 68 11.65 -71.20 7.12
N ALA A 69 12.89 -71.45 6.70
CA ALA A 69 13.59 -70.91 5.54
C ALA A 69 13.76 -71.98 4.44
N LEU A 70 14.38 -71.60 3.31
CA LEU A 70 14.70 -72.33 2.04
C LEU A 70 13.70 -71.97 0.93
N SER A 71 14.06 -71.60 -0.31
CA SER A 71 15.29 -71.78 -1.12
C SER A 71 15.19 -70.91 -2.40
N LEU A 72 16.32 -70.40 -2.92
CA LEU A 72 16.46 -69.92 -4.31
C LEU A 72 16.74 -71.09 -5.27
N PRO A 73 16.33 -71.00 -6.54
CA PRO A 73 17.33 -70.83 -7.60
C PRO A 73 16.92 -69.85 -8.74
N LEU A 74 17.96 -69.27 -9.36
CA LEU A 74 17.92 -68.47 -10.59
C LEU A 74 17.26 -69.23 -11.76
N ILE A 75 16.35 -68.57 -12.48
CA ILE A 75 16.21 -68.68 -13.94
C ILE A 75 15.92 -67.27 -14.48
N GLY A 76 16.80 -66.77 -15.35
CA GLY A 76 16.61 -65.51 -16.03
C GLY A 76 15.63 -65.62 -17.20
N LEU A 77 14.90 -64.55 -17.48
CA LEU A 77 14.58 -64.16 -18.85
C LEU A 77 14.26 -62.67 -18.87
N ALA A 78 14.97 -61.96 -19.74
CA ALA A 78 14.72 -60.57 -20.07
C ALA A 78 13.29 -60.40 -20.59
N ALA A 79 12.55 -59.46 -20.00
CA ALA A 79 11.38 -58.88 -20.61
C ALA A 79 11.56 -57.36 -20.59
N CYS A 80 12.15 -56.85 -21.68
CA CYS A 80 11.95 -55.47 -22.11
C CYS A 80 10.44 -55.22 -22.15
N VAL A 81 9.91 -54.47 -21.19
CA VAL A 81 8.60 -53.87 -21.33
C VAL A 81 8.75 -52.75 -22.34
N ILE A 82 8.52 -53.08 -23.62
CA ILE A 82 8.19 -52.10 -24.65
C ILE A 82 6.86 -51.50 -24.22
N LEU A 83 6.91 -50.33 -23.59
CA LEU A 83 5.74 -49.49 -23.40
C LEU A 83 5.36 -48.95 -24.78
N THR A 84 4.43 -49.65 -25.40
CA THR A 84 3.71 -49.20 -26.60
C THR A 84 3.06 -47.86 -26.32
N LEU A 85 3.42 -46.86 -27.12
CA LEU A 85 2.82 -45.53 -27.18
C LEU A 85 1.31 -45.65 -27.41
N ILE A 86 0.53 -45.42 -26.36
CA ILE A 86 -0.87 -45.00 -26.49
C ILE A 86 -0.82 -43.49 -26.75
N PRO A 87 -1.30 -42.97 -27.89
CA PRO A 87 -1.47 -41.53 -28.07
C PRO A 87 -2.74 -41.12 -27.32
N GLY A 88 -2.64 -41.08 -26.00
CA GLY A 88 -3.67 -40.58 -25.10
C GLY A 88 -3.07 -39.39 -24.36
N ASN A 89 -3.63 -38.21 -24.59
CA ASN A 89 -3.44 -36.96 -23.84
C ASN A 89 -2.47 -37.09 -22.66
N SER A 90 -1.18 -36.85 -22.89
CA SER A 90 -0.34 -36.35 -21.81
C SER A 90 -1.05 -35.09 -21.31
N PRO A 91 -1.41 -34.95 -20.01
CA PRO A 91 -1.74 -33.63 -19.52
C PRO A 91 -0.52 -32.78 -19.85
N ALA A 92 -0.70 -31.73 -20.66
CA ALA A 92 0.37 -30.78 -20.90
C ALA A 92 0.84 -30.35 -19.50
N MET A 93 2.09 -30.65 -19.14
CA MET A 93 2.65 -30.09 -17.91
C MET A 93 2.60 -28.58 -18.11
N GLU A 94 1.68 -27.92 -17.41
CA GLU A 94 1.63 -26.47 -17.40
C GLU A 94 3.01 -25.96 -16.98
N ALA A 95 3.55 -25.03 -17.76
CA ALA A 95 4.83 -24.43 -17.43
C ALA A 95 4.72 -23.78 -16.04
N PRO A 96 5.77 -23.86 -15.20
CA PRO A 96 5.71 -23.26 -13.87
C PRO A 96 5.45 -21.77 -13.99
N SER A 97 4.55 -21.27 -13.15
CA SER A 97 4.20 -19.86 -13.02
C SER A 97 5.44 -19.02 -12.66
N ILE A 98 5.43 -17.72 -12.94
CA ILE A 98 6.50 -16.82 -12.48
C ILE A 98 6.70 -16.87 -10.95
N ALA A 99 5.62 -17.11 -10.19
CA ALA A 99 5.68 -17.24 -8.73
C ALA A 99 6.46 -18.49 -8.29
N GLU A 100 6.22 -19.62 -8.94
CA GLU A 100 6.93 -20.88 -8.66
C GLU A 100 8.40 -20.81 -9.08
N ARG A 101 8.70 -20.18 -10.22
CA ARG A 101 10.08 -19.94 -10.68
C ARG A 101 10.85 -19.06 -9.71
N ASP A 102 10.24 -17.96 -9.25
CA ASP A 102 10.84 -17.06 -8.27
C ASP A 102 11.05 -17.74 -6.92
N ALA A 103 10.10 -18.57 -6.47
CA ALA A 103 10.23 -19.35 -5.24
C ALA A 103 11.37 -20.38 -5.33
N LEU A 104 11.50 -21.05 -6.48
CA LEU A 104 12.60 -21.99 -6.74
C LEU A 104 13.95 -21.28 -6.75
N ALA A 105 14.07 -20.18 -7.51
CA ALA A 105 15.30 -19.40 -7.60
C ALA A 105 15.77 -18.90 -6.23
N LYS A 106 14.85 -18.38 -5.40
CA LYS A 106 15.14 -17.96 -4.01
C LYS A 106 15.67 -19.10 -3.15
N ARG A 107 15.14 -20.32 -3.32
CA ARG A 107 15.53 -21.50 -2.53
C ARG A 107 16.91 -22.04 -2.94
N GLU A 108 17.23 -22.01 -4.22
CA GLU A 108 18.45 -22.61 -4.76
C GLU A 108 19.66 -21.68 -4.67
N SER A 109 19.47 -20.41 -5.02
CA SER A 109 20.58 -19.46 -5.22
C SER A 109 20.50 -18.22 -4.31
N GLY A 110 19.43 -18.05 -3.54
CA GLY A 110 19.17 -16.80 -2.82
C GLY A 110 18.83 -15.64 -3.77
N VAL A 111 18.97 -14.40 -3.28
CA VAL A 111 18.81 -13.18 -4.08
C VAL A 111 20.18 -12.55 -4.28
N THR A 112 20.54 -12.31 -5.54
CA THR A 112 21.82 -11.74 -6.00
C THR A 112 21.55 -10.54 -6.93
N ASP A 113 22.59 -9.79 -7.29
CA ASP A 113 22.48 -8.70 -8.26
C ASP A 113 22.09 -9.17 -9.68
N SER A 114 22.36 -10.43 -9.99
CA SER A 114 21.95 -11.08 -11.25
C SER A 114 20.56 -11.72 -11.20
N SER A 115 19.89 -11.70 -10.05
CA SER A 115 18.53 -12.21 -9.93
C SER A 115 17.55 -11.33 -10.71
N PRO A 116 16.40 -11.88 -11.15
CA PRO A 116 15.34 -11.08 -11.77
C PRO A 116 14.97 -9.87 -10.89
N MET A 117 14.63 -8.76 -11.53
CA MET A 117 14.28 -7.50 -10.83
C MET A 117 13.18 -7.70 -9.78
N ARG A 118 12.25 -8.63 -10.02
CA ARG A 118 11.22 -9.05 -9.05
C ARG A 118 11.79 -9.44 -7.68
N LEU A 119 12.82 -10.29 -7.67
CA LEU A 119 13.46 -10.77 -6.45
C LEU A 119 14.29 -9.69 -5.76
N ARG A 120 15.00 -8.87 -6.54
CA ARG A 120 15.80 -7.75 -6.04
C ARG A 120 14.92 -6.67 -5.43
N MET A 121 13.80 -6.34 -6.07
CA MET A 121 12.80 -5.42 -5.53
C MET A 121 12.16 -5.96 -4.24
N GLU A 122 11.78 -7.24 -4.18
CA GLU A 122 11.26 -7.87 -2.97
C GLU A 122 12.25 -7.76 -1.79
N ALA A 123 13.52 -8.09 -2.03
CA ALA A 123 14.55 -7.97 -1.00
C ALA A 123 14.73 -6.53 -0.54
N PHE A 124 14.83 -5.60 -1.49
CA PHE A 124 15.01 -4.17 -1.25
C PHE A 124 13.89 -3.56 -0.40
N ILE A 125 12.61 -3.82 -0.72
CA ILE A 125 11.49 -3.26 0.05
C ILE A 125 11.39 -3.85 1.46
N LYS A 126 11.71 -5.13 1.64
CA LYS A 126 11.68 -5.80 2.95
C LYS A 126 12.79 -5.29 3.85
N GLU A 127 13.99 -5.12 3.31
CA GLU A 127 15.13 -4.54 4.04
C GLU A 127 14.82 -3.12 4.49
N ASN A 128 14.26 -2.29 3.60
CA ASN A 128 13.93 -0.90 3.94
C ASN A 128 12.76 -0.80 4.91
N GLN A 129 11.75 -1.67 4.82
CA GLN A 129 10.69 -1.75 5.84
C GLN A 129 11.28 -2.00 7.22
N GLN A 130 12.21 -2.96 7.36
CA GLN A 130 12.86 -3.25 8.64
C GLN A 130 13.65 -2.05 9.15
N LYS A 131 14.45 -1.40 8.30
CA LYS A 131 15.22 -0.19 8.67
C LYS A 131 14.31 0.93 9.13
N ILE A 132 13.26 1.22 8.36
CA ILE A 132 12.30 2.29 8.66
C ILE A 132 11.56 2.00 9.97
N VAL A 133 11.03 0.79 10.14
CA VAL A 133 10.35 0.39 11.39
C VAL A 133 11.29 0.53 12.57
N ALA A 134 12.53 0.05 12.47
CA ALA A 134 13.50 0.16 13.55
C ALA A 134 13.78 1.61 13.95
N GLU A 135 13.94 2.53 12.99
CA GLU A 135 14.11 3.96 13.30
C GLU A 135 12.85 4.58 13.91
N LEU A 136 11.67 4.27 13.39
CA LEU A 136 10.41 4.79 13.92
C LEU A 136 10.15 4.29 15.36
N GLU A 137 10.50 3.04 15.67
CA GLU A 137 10.42 2.51 17.04
C GLU A 137 11.39 3.19 18.00
N LYS A 138 12.57 3.64 17.54
CA LYS A 138 13.50 4.42 18.37
C LYS A 138 12.92 5.78 18.71
N VAL A 139 12.33 6.45 17.72
CA VAL A 139 11.70 7.77 17.90
C VAL A 139 10.47 7.69 18.79
N ASP A 140 9.62 6.68 18.58
CA ASP A 140 8.36 6.52 19.33
C ASP A 140 8.59 5.91 20.73
N GLY A 141 9.50 4.95 20.85
CA GLY A 141 9.71 4.16 22.08
C GLY A 141 8.76 2.98 22.25
N LYS A 142 7.82 2.76 21.33
CA LYS A 142 6.95 1.57 21.26
C LYS A 142 7.25 0.71 20.03
N LYS A 143 6.82 -0.55 20.06
CA LYS A 143 7.05 -1.55 19.01
C LYS A 143 5.89 -1.62 18.03
N PHE A 144 6.20 -1.85 16.76
CA PHE A 144 5.19 -2.15 15.74
C PHE A 144 4.66 -3.57 15.92
N LEU A 145 3.36 -3.76 15.75
CA LEU A 145 2.76 -5.06 15.50
C LEU A 145 3.08 -5.45 14.06
N GLN A 146 3.70 -6.62 13.89
CA GLN A 146 4.01 -7.18 12.57
C GLN A 146 3.06 -8.34 12.27
N ASP A 147 2.33 -8.23 11.16
CA ASP A 147 1.46 -9.27 10.63
C ASP A 147 1.94 -9.71 9.26
N THR A 148 2.32 -10.99 9.13
CA THR A 148 2.77 -11.58 7.87
C THR A 148 1.67 -12.44 7.29
N TRP A 149 1.31 -12.18 6.04
CA TRP A 149 0.20 -12.83 5.37
C TRP A 149 0.58 -13.31 3.98
N GLN A 150 -0.15 -14.28 3.46
CA GLN A 150 0.07 -14.91 2.15
C GLN A 150 -1.21 -14.85 1.31
N ARG A 151 -1.06 -14.94 -0.01
CA ARG A 151 -2.20 -15.03 -0.95
C ARG A 151 -2.26 -16.41 -1.59
N PRO A 152 -3.46 -16.97 -1.80
CA PRO A 152 -3.61 -18.22 -2.54
C PRO A 152 -3.02 -18.19 -3.95
N ALA A 153 -3.10 -17.03 -4.63
CA ALA A 153 -2.56 -16.82 -5.98
C ALA A 153 -1.04 -16.59 -6.03
N GLY A 154 -0.34 -16.73 -4.89
CA GLY A 154 1.10 -16.48 -4.79
C GLY A 154 1.46 -15.12 -4.21
N GLY A 155 2.56 -15.10 -3.47
CA GLY A 155 3.04 -13.92 -2.75
C GLY A 155 2.35 -13.71 -1.40
N GLY A 156 2.28 -12.46 -0.96
CA GLY A 156 1.84 -12.06 0.36
C GLY A 156 2.30 -10.65 0.73
N GLY A 157 2.48 -10.41 2.02
CA GLY A 157 3.00 -9.13 2.51
C GLY A 157 3.33 -9.16 3.98
N ILE A 158 3.94 -8.08 4.43
CA ILE A 158 4.20 -7.81 5.84
C ILE A 158 3.57 -6.47 6.15
N THR A 159 2.58 -6.48 7.03
CA THR A 159 1.92 -5.28 7.53
C THR A 159 2.48 -4.96 8.91
N CYS A 160 3.21 -3.84 9.02
CA CYS A 160 3.67 -3.32 10.30
C CYS A 160 2.79 -2.16 10.71
N VAL A 161 2.12 -2.24 11.85
CA VAL A 161 1.25 -1.18 12.38
C VAL A 161 1.63 -0.83 13.81
N LEU A 162 1.73 0.45 14.09
CA LEU A 162 1.81 1.00 15.44
C LEU A 162 0.61 1.92 15.64
N GLN A 163 -0.12 1.71 16.71
CA GLN A 163 -1.29 2.51 17.07
C GLN A 163 -1.17 2.91 18.54
N ASP A 164 -1.66 4.10 18.86
CA ASP A 164 -1.59 4.66 20.21
C ASP A 164 -0.13 4.72 20.71
N GLY A 165 0.77 5.19 19.84
CA GLY A 165 2.19 5.40 20.10
C GLY A 165 2.46 6.52 21.12
N ASN A 166 3.72 6.87 21.35
CA ASN A 166 4.05 8.09 22.11
C ASN A 166 4.21 9.30 21.17
N VAL A 167 4.70 9.06 19.94
CA VAL A 167 4.93 10.09 18.93
C VAL A 167 3.91 9.93 17.80
N PHE A 168 3.69 8.71 17.33
CA PHE A 168 2.75 8.39 16.27
C PHE A 168 1.43 7.87 16.82
N GLU A 169 0.34 8.59 16.54
CA GLU A 169 -1.01 8.16 16.91
C GLU A 169 -1.42 6.90 16.13
N LYS A 170 -1.04 6.88 14.85
CA LYS A 170 -1.14 5.71 14.00
C LYS A 170 -0.04 5.77 12.95
N ALA A 171 0.68 4.68 12.79
CA ALA A 171 1.71 4.52 11.80
C ALA A 171 1.57 3.15 11.16
N GLY A 172 1.71 3.07 9.85
CA GLY A 172 1.91 1.78 9.20
C GLY A 172 2.92 1.84 8.08
N VAL A 173 3.68 0.76 7.99
CA VAL A 173 4.74 0.55 7.00
C VAL A 173 4.51 -0.84 6.44
N ASN A 174 3.93 -0.92 5.25
CA ASN A 174 3.48 -2.15 4.64
C ASN A 174 4.35 -2.52 3.44
N THR A 175 4.70 -3.78 3.32
CA THR A 175 5.24 -4.37 2.10
C THR A 175 4.25 -5.35 1.53
N SER A 176 4.16 -5.42 0.20
CA SER A 176 3.35 -6.40 -0.51
C SER A 176 4.12 -6.92 -1.70
N VAL A 177 4.02 -8.21 -1.95
CA VAL A 177 4.60 -8.93 -3.08
C VAL A 177 3.49 -9.80 -3.64
N VAL A 178 2.99 -9.45 -4.81
CA VAL A 178 1.74 -9.99 -5.34
C VAL A 178 2.02 -10.61 -6.70
N TYR A 179 1.61 -11.86 -6.84
CA TYR A 179 1.56 -12.55 -8.12
C TYR A 179 0.09 -12.76 -8.53
N GLY A 180 -0.15 -12.90 -9.83
CA GLY A 180 -1.44 -13.28 -10.35
C GLY A 180 -1.51 -13.24 -11.88
N SER A 181 -2.72 -13.28 -12.40
CA SER A 181 -3.00 -13.19 -13.83
C SER A 181 -3.93 -12.01 -14.12
N LEU A 182 -3.60 -11.23 -15.14
CA LEU A 182 -4.43 -10.17 -15.69
C LEU A 182 -5.27 -10.73 -16.82
N GLY A 183 -6.59 -10.60 -16.74
CA GLY A 183 -7.48 -10.88 -17.86
C GLY A 183 -7.50 -9.75 -18.89
N ARG A 184 -7.99 -10.05 -20.10
CA ARG A 184 -8.08 -9.13 -21.25
C ARG A 184 -8.57 -7.72 -20.93
N GLY A 185 -9.59 -7.58 -20.08
CA GLY A 185 -10.13 -6.27 -19.68
C GLY A 185 -9.17 -5.40 -18.85
N ALA A 186 -8.34 -6.00 -18.01
CA ALA A 186 -7.30 -5.29 -17.26
C ALA A 186 -6.13 -4.91 -18.17
N ILE A 187 -5.73 -5.82 -19.06
CA ILE A 187 -4.69 -5.59 -20.07
C ILE A 187 -5.08 -4.39 -20.96
N ALA A 188 -6.32 -4.34 -21.45
CA ALA A 188 -6.81 -3.24 -22.28
C ALA A 188 -6.74 -1.87 -21.58
N LYS A 189 -6.98 -1.81 -20.26
CA LYS A 189 -6.84 -0.57 -19.47
C LYS A 189 -5.39 -0.15 -19.31
N MET A 190 -4.48 -1.11 -19.09
CA MET A 190 -3.06 -0.84 -18.88
C MET A 190 -2.34 -0.43 -20.18
N ARG A 191 -2.82 -0.91 -21.34
CA ARG A 191 -2.31 -0.52 -22.66
C ARG A 191 -2.38 0.96 -22.98
N VAL A 192 -3.24 1.73 -22.30
CA VAL A 192 -3.33 3.18 -22.48
C VAL A 192 -1.97 3.84 -22.21
N ASN A 193 -1.23 3.34 -21.23
CA ASN A 193 0.09 3.84 -20.86
C ASN A 193 1.23 2.87 -21.26
N HIS A 194 0.93 1.59 -21.52
CA HIS A 194 1.92 0.57 -21.88
C HIS A 194 1.58 -0.12 -23.21
N PRO A 195 1.83 0.53 -24.36
CA PRO A 195 1.42 0.03 -25.68
C PRO A 195 2.10 -1.29 -26.07
N ALA A 196 3.22 -1.64 -25.42
CA ALA A 196 3.97 -2.88 -25.61
C ALA A 196 3.22 -4.15 -25.14
N LEU A 197 2.17 -4.01 -24.32
CA LEU A 197 1.35 -5.15 -23.93
C LEU A 197 0.55 -5.65 -25.16
N ASP A 198 0.58 -6.97 -25.38
CA ASP A 198 -0.15 -7.62 -26.47
C ASP A 198 -1.67 -7.52 -26.26
N PRO A 199 -2.47 -6.97 -27.21
CA PRO A 199 -3.93 -6.90 -27.09
C PRO A 199 -4.66 -8.21 -27.29
N ASP A 200 -4.00 -9.20 -27.89
CA ASP A 200 -4.62 -10.44 -28.36
C ASP A 200 -4.42 -11.60 -27.38
N VAL A 201 -3.66 -11.40 -26.30
CA VAL A 201 -3.58 -12.37 -25.21
C VAL A 201 -4.83 -12.35 -24.33
N GLU A 202 -5.37 -13.53 -24.06
CA GLU A 202 -6.52 -13.70 -23.16
C GLU A 202 -6.15 -13.43 -21.70
N SER A 203 -4.92 -13.79 -21.32
CA SER A 203 -4.39 -13.58 -19.97
C SER A 203 -2.88 -13.42 -19.97
N MET A 204 -2.35 -12.66 -19.00
CA MET A 204 -0.91 -12.46 -18.81
C MET A 204 -0.55 -12.57 -17.33
N GLU A 205 0.55 -13.23 -17.00
CA GLU A 205 1.04 -13.25 -15.63
C GLU A 205 1.57 -11.86 -15.24
N PHE A 206 1.41 -11.49 -13.97
CA PHE A 206 1.95 -10.25 -13.45
C PHE A 206 2.58 -10.43 -12.08
N PHE A 207 3.52 -9.54 -11.81
CA PHE A 207 4.15 -9.31 -10.53
C PHE A 207 3.97 -7.86 -10.13
N ALA A 208 3.64 -7.62 -8.87
CA ALA A 208 3.64 -6.30 -8.27
C ALA A 208 4.27 -6.37 -6.88
N ALA A 209 5.30 -5.58 -6.63
CA ALA A 209 5.88 -5.45 -5.30
C ALA A 209 6.06 -4.00 -4.91
N GLY A 210 5.84 -3.67 -3.64
CA GLY A 210 6.06 -2.31 -3.18
C GLY A 210 6.04 -2.16 -1.67
N ILE A 211 6.64 -1.06 -1.23
CA ILE A 211 6.52 -0.52 0.13
C ILE A 211 5.56 0.66 0.09
N SER A 212 4.65 0.72 1.06
CA SER A 212 3.75 1.85 1.25
C SER A 212 3.64 2.17 2.74
N MET A 213 3.73 3.44 3.09
CA MET A 213 3.60 3.88 4.46
C MET A 213 2.76 5.14 4.59
N VAL A 214 2.11 5.26 5.73
CA VAL A 214 1.50 6.50 6.21
C VAL A 214 1.76 6.62 7.69
N LEU A 215 2.25 7.78 8.12
CA LEU A 215 2.55 8.06 9.53
C LEU A 215 1.75 9.29 9.96
N HIS A 216 0.96 9.15 11.03
CA HIS A 216 0.18 10.21 11.63
C HIS A 216 0.68 10.52 13.05
N PRO A 217 1.53 11.56 13.22
CA PRO A 217 1.97 11.99 14.55
C PRO A 217 0.81 12.44 15.45
N HIS A 218 0.95 12.25 16.76
CA HIS A 218 0.06 12.81 17.76
C HIS A 218 0.13 14.34 17.78
N ASN A 219 1.34 14.90 17.76
CA ASN A 219 1.55 16.34 17.90
C ASN A 219 1.13 17.10 16.62
N PRO A 220 0.27 18.13 16.68
CA PRO A 220 -0.13 18.93 15.51
C PRO A 220 1.03 19.66 14.83
N MET A 221 2.15 19.89 15.53
CA MET A 221 3.36 20.49 14.95
C MET A 221 4.15 19.50 14.10
N ALA A 222 3.95 18.19 14.29
CA ALA A 222 4.62 17.14 13.53
C ALA A 222 3.77 16.73 12.31
N PRO A 223 4.31 16.77 11.09
CA PRO A 223 3.53 16.53 9.88
C PRO A 223 3.22 15.04 9.66
N THR A 224 2.04 14.77 9.11
CA THR A 224 1.75 13.47 8.49
C THR A 224 2.65 13.30 7.26
N VAL A 225 3.10 12.07 6.97
CA VAL A 225 3.84 11.76 5.75
C VAL A 225 3.25 10.52 5.09
N HIS A 226 3.34 10.48 3.77
CA HIS A 226 3.03 9.30 2.97
C HIS A 226 4.22 9.00 2.04
N LEU A 227 4.45 7.71 1.80
CA LEU A 227 5.42 7.23 0.83
C LEU A 227 4.93 5.95 0.18
N ASN A 228 5.24 5.81 -1.11
CA ASN A 228 5.04 4.60 -1.88
C ASN A 228 6.22 4.41 -2.84
N TYR A 229 6.80 3.21 -2.92
CA TYR A 229 7.68 2.82 -4.03
C TYR A 229 7.30 1.40 -4.44
N ARG A 230 7.05 1.23 -5.74
CA ARG A 230 6.55 -0.02 -6.30
C ARG A 230 7.18 -0.31 -7.66
N TYR A 231 7.17 -1.59 -7.97
CA TYR A 231 7.56 -2.14 -9.25
C TYR A 231 6.44 -3.04 -9.73
N PHE A 232 6.13 -2.94 -11.01
CA PHE A 232 5.19 -3.81 -11.69
C PHE A 232 5.89 -4.44 -12.88
N GLU A 233 5.60 -5.72 -13.11
CA GLU A 233 6.07 -6.43 -14.28
C GLU A 233 5.01 -7.39 -14.78
N THR A 234 4.92 -7.52 -16.09
CA THR A 234 4.12 -8.55 -16.75
C THR A 234 5.03 -9.57 -17.42
N ALA A 235 4.59 -10.82 -17.46
CA ALA A 235 5.33 -11.91 -18.08
C ALA A 235 4.46 -12.70 -19.08
N GLY A 236 5.09 -13.11 -20.18
CA GLY A 236 4.50 -14.01 -21.15
C GLY A 236 4.47 -15.46 -20.65
N PRO A 237 3.81 -16.38 -21.40
CA PRO A 237 3.72 -17.80 -21.02
C PRO A 237 5.07 -18.53 -20.88
N ASP A 238 6.12 -18.02 -21.52
CA ASP A 238 7.49 -18.54 -21.39
C ASP A 238 8.19 -18.08 -20.09
N GLY A 239 7.56 -17.18 -19.34
CA GLY A 239 8.07 -16.55 -18.13
C GLY A 239 8.98 -15.35 -18.38
N LYS A 240 9.11 -14.89 -19.63
CA LYS A 240 9.89 -13.68 -19.95
C LYS A 240 9.07 -12.42 -19.72
N THR A 241 9.76 -11.37 -19.29
CA THR A 241 9.20 -10.03 -19.11
C THR A 241 8.66 -9.47 -20.43
N ASN A 242 7.42 -9.00 -20.43
CA ASN A 242 6.79 -8.31 -21.55
C ASN A 242 6.88 -6.79 -21.40
N ALA A 243 6.47 -6.27 -20.23
CA ALA A 243 6.52 -4.86 -19.88
C ALA A 243 6.71 -4.71 -18.37
N TRP A 244 7.38 -3.64 -17.96
CA TRP A 244 7.67 -3.34 -16.55
C TRP A 244 7.71 -1.82 -16.34
N TRP A 245 7.41 -1.38 -15.12
CA TRP A 245 7.58 0.03 -14.74
C TRP A 245 7.74 0.19 -13.23
N PHE A 246 8.37 1.30 -12.86
CA PHE A 246 8.41 1.79 -11.49
C PHE A 246 7.38 2.90 -11.29
N GLY A 247 6.85 2.95 -10.08
CA GLY A 247 6.02 4.06 -9.61
C GLY A 247 6.34 4.36 -8.16
N GLY A 248 6.09 5.59 -7.73
CA GLY A 248 6.34 5.95 -6.36
C GLY A 248 6.28 7.42 -6.06
N GLY A 249 6.75 7.77 -4.88
CA GLY A 249 6.70 9.12 -4.37
C GLY A 249 6.73 9.18 -2.86
N CYS A 250 6.92 10.39 -2.36
CA CYS A 250 6.88 10.72 -0.94
C CYS A 250 6.33 12.15 -0.84
N ASP A 251 5.39 12.38 0.09
CA ASP A 251 4.74 13.68 0.26
C ASP A 251 4.45 14.01 1.73
N LEU A 252 4.55 15.30 2.06
CA LEU A 252 4.42 15.81 3.43
C LEU A 252 3.11 16.58 3.62
N THR A 253 2.39 16.24 4.70
CA THR A 253 1.09 16.82 5.05
C THR A 253 1.12 17.45 6.45
N PRO A 254 1.62 18.70 6.57
CA PRO A 254 1.61 19.42 7.84
C PRO A 254 0.20 19.89 8.24
N ALA A 255 -0.10 19.91 9.54
CA ALA A 255 -1.22 20.68 10.08
C ALA A 255 -0.83 22.14 10.33
N TYR A 256 0.42 22.37 10.76
CA TYR A 256 1.02 23.70 10.83
C TYR A 256 2.28 23.74 9.96
N LEU A 257 2.38 24.79 9.14
CA LEU A 257 3.51 24.94 8.24
C LEU A 257 4.73 25.54 8.94
N PHE A 258 5.85 24.87 8.78
CA PHE A 258 7.19 25.37 9.06
C PHE A 258 7.98 25.37 7.75
N ASP A 259 8.45 26.53 7.31
CA ASP A 259 9.08 26.67 6.00
C ASP A 259 10.41 25.90 5.94
N GLU A 260 11.14 25.85 7.05
CA GLU A 260 12.38 25.11 7.14
C GLU A 260 12.19 23.59 7.03
N ASP A 261 11.05 23.06 7.48
CA ASP A 261 10.74 21.63 7.36
C ASP A 261 10.38 21.29 5.91
N ALA A 262 9.61 22.17 5.27
CA ALA A 262 9.26 22.05 3.87
C ALA A 262 10.50 22.09 2.97
N ILE A 263 11.39 23.06 3.20
CA ILE A 263 12.67 23.19 2.48
C ILE A 263 13.54 21.95 2.72
N HIS A 264 13.69 21.51 3.97
CA HIS A 264 14.50 20.32 4.31
C HIS A 264 14.01 19.07 3.59
N PHE A 265 12.71 18.81 3.65
CA PHE A 265 12.09 17.64 3.03
C PHE A 265 12.26 17.65 1.50
N HIS A 266 11.89 18.77 0.86
CA HIS A 266 11.98 18.91 -0.59
C HIS A 266 13.43 18.92 -1.09
N LYS A 267 14.36 19.54 -0.36
CA LYS A 267 15.79 19.51 -0.69
C LYS A 267 16.33 18.09 -0.66
N THR A 268 16.01 17.32 0.39
CA THR A 268 16.49 15.95 0.55
C THR A 268 16.02 15.05 -0.60
N ILE A 269 14.76 15.22 -1.04
CA ILE A 269 14.22 14.53 -2.21
C ILE A 269 14.89 15.01 -3.50
N LYS A 270 15.06 16.32 -3.68
CA LYS A 270 15.74 16.89 -4.85
C LYS A 270 17.16 16.38 -4.98
N ASP A 271 17.92 16.33 -3.89
CA ASP A 271 19.28 15.80 -3.88
C ASP A 271 19.33 14.33 -4.31
N ALA A 272 18.30 13.53 -3.98
CA ALA A 272 18.17 12.16 -4.49
C ALA A 272 17.84 12.13 -6.00
N CYS A 273 16.89 12.95 -6.45
CA CYS A 273 16.55 13.05 -7.88
C CYS A 273 17.72 13.52 -8.75
N ASP A 274 18.46 14.54 -8.30
CA ASP A 274 19.55 15.18 -9.04
C ASP A 274 20.73 14.24 -9.33
N LYS A 275 20.87 13.12 -8.58
CA LYS A 275 21.85 12.06 -8.86
C LYS A 275 21.56 11.31 -10.17
N HIS A 276 20.29 11.29 -10.59
CA HIS A 276 19.80 10.51 -11.73
C HIS A 276 19.46 11.40 -12.91
N ASP A 277 18.65 12.43 -12.68
CA ASP A 277 18.31 13.45 -13.67
C ASP A 277 17.80 14.72 -13.00
N LYS A 278 18.38 15.88 -13.34
CA LYS A 278 18.01 17.19 -12.77
C LYS A 278 16.58 17.63 -13.12
N ASN A 279 15.96 17.02 -14.13
CA ASN A 279 14.57 17.28 -14.50
C ASN A 279 13.56 16.46 -13.69
N TYR A 280 14.01 15.44 -12.95
CA TYR A 280 13.11 14.57 -12.19
C TYR A 280 12.39 15.31 -11.08
N TYR A 281 13.11 16.06 -10.25
CA TYR A 281 12.48 16.78 -9.15
C TYR A 281 11.43 17.80 -9.66
N PRO A 282 11.73 18.73 -10.58
CA PRO A 282 10.73 19.66 -11.09
C PRO A 282 9.49 18.98 -11.70
N ARG A 283 9.70 17.90 -12.48
CA ARG A 283 8.61 17.14 -13.12
C ARG A 283 7.75 16.42 -12.08
N PHE A 284 8.37 15.67 -11.18
CA PHE A 284 7.68 14.83 -10.22
C PHE A 284 7.10 15.62 -9.04
N LYS A 285 7.68 16.77 -8.70
CA LYS A 285 7.10 17.71 -7.74
C LYS A 285 5.81 18.31 -8.28
N LYS A 286 5.83 18.80 -9.52
CA LYS A 286 4.62 19.30 -10.19
C LYS A 286 3.53 18.21 -10.26
N TRP A 287 3.91 16.99 -10.61
CA TRP A 287 2.97 15.87 -10.64
C TRP A 287 2.40 15.56 -9.25
N CYS A 288 3.22 15.65 -8.20
CA CYS A 288 2.77 15.50 -6.81
C CYS A 288 1.70 16.53 -6.42
N ASP A 289 1.93 17.80 -6.77
CA ASP A 289 0.98 18.90 -6.49
C ASP A 289 -0.36 18.69 -7.22
N GLU A 290 -0.33 18.18 -8.45
CA GLU A 290 -1.52 17.90 -9.25
C GLU A 290 -2.26 16.63 -8.80
N TYR A 291 -1.53 15.60 -8.38
CA TYR A 291 -2.10 14.32 -7.98
C TYR A 291 -2.80 14.40 -6.61
N PHE A 292 -2.12 14.94 -5.59
CA PHE A 292 -2.62 14.97 -4.22
C PHE A 292 -3.56 16.17 -3.96
N ASN A 293 -4.58 16.29 -4.79
CA ASN A 293 -5.46 17.43 -4.83
C ASN A 293 -6.93 17.06 -4.52
N ASN A 294 -7.53 17.73 -3.53
CA ASN A 294 -8.96 17.61 -3.24
C ASN A 294 -9.77 18.51 -4.19
N LYS A 295 -10.07 18.00 -5.39
CA LYS A 295 -10.81 18.73 -6.44
C LYS A 295 -12.14 19.31 -5.94
N HIS A 296 -12.87 18.57 -5.11
CA HIS A 296 -14.15 19.00 -4.52
C HIS A 296 -14.01 20.10 -3.44
N ARG A 297 -12.78 20.44 -3.02
CA ARG A 297 -12.44 21.55 -2.10
C ARG A 297 -11.89 22.77 -2.84
N GLY A 298 -12.21 22.91 -4.13
CA GLY A 298 -11.71 24.00 -4.97
C GLY A 298 -10.23 23.86 -5.31
N GLY A 299 -9.74 22.62 -5.38
CA GLY A 299 -8.34 22.36 -5.74
C GLY A 299 -7.37 22.47 -4.55
N GLU A 300 -7.81 22.28 -3.32
CA GLU A 300 -6.93 22.30 -2.16
C GLU A 300 -6.04 21.03 -2.13
N SER A 301 -4.72 21.21 -2.16
CA SER A 301 -3.75 20.12 -2.02
C SER A 301 -3.83 19.49 -0.63
N ARG A 302 -3.63 18.18 -0.54
CA ARG A 302 -3.65 17.41 0.71
C ARG A 302 -2.61 17.93 1.69
N GLY A 303 -1.42 18.20 1.17
CA GLY A 303 -0.24 18.68 1.88
C GLY A 303 0.63 19.58 1.01
N ILE A 304 1.89 19.76 1.39
CA ILE A 304 2.84 20.64 0.69
C ILE A 304 3.65 19.92 -0.39
N GLY A 305 3.16 18.76 -0.83
CA GLY A 305 3.75 17.96 -1.89
C GLY A 305 5.03 17.24 -1.47
N GLY A 306 5.84 16.96 -2.48
CA GLY A 306 7.05 16.15 -2.43
C GLY A 306 7.34 15.70 -3.86
N ILE A 307 7.44 14.41 -4.13
CA ILE A 307 7.47 13.88 -5.51
C ILE A 307 6.42 12.79 -5.71
N PHE A 308 5.90 12.71 -6.94
CA PHE A 308 5.07 11.62 -7.40
C PHE A 308 5.45 11.25 -8.83
N PHE A 309 5.58 9.97 -9.09
CA PHE A 309 5.81 9.42 -10.42
C PHE A 309 5.10 8.08 -10.58
N ASP A 310 4.73 7.79 -11.81
CA ASP A 310 4.13 6.53 -12.23
C ASP A 310 4.63 6.21 -13.63
N ASP A 311 4.47 4.96 -14.05
CA ASP A 311 4.76 4.52 -15.41
C ASP A 311 6.20 4.85 -15.89
N LEU A 312 7.19 4.81 -14.99
CA LEU A 312 8.61 4.93 -15.39
C LEU A 312 9.12 3.58 -15.90
N ASP A 313 9.25 3.46 -17.21
CA ASP A 313 9.65 2.23 -17.92
C ASP A 313 10.88 2.45 -18.82
N GLU A 314 11.12 1.49 -19.72
CA GLU A 314 12.19 1.50 -20.71
C GLU A 314 12.24 2.72 -21.64
N GLN A 315 11.15 3.49 -21.76
CA GLN A 315 11.15 4.75 -22.52
C GLN A 315 11.85 5.88 -21.75
N GLU A 316 11.89 5.77 -20.42
CA GLU A 316 12.53 6.75 -19.56
C GLU A 316 14.02 6.46 -19.39
N LYS A 317 14.37 5.26 -18.88
CA LYS A 317 15.74 4.76 -18.65
C LYS A 317 15.75 3.23 -18.60
N ASP A 318 16.93 2.62 -18.61
CA ASP A 318 17.02 1.18 -18.40
C ASP A 318 16.58 0.76 -16.98
N GLN A 319 16.26 -0.52 -16.82
CA GLN A 319 15.67 -1.07 -15.59
C GLN A 319 16.59 -0.91 -14.37
N GLU A 320 17.91 -1.00 -14.56
CA GLU A 320 18.88 -0.85 -13.47
C GLU A 320 18.99 0.61 -13.02
N GLN A 321 18.99 1.55 -13.97
CA GLN A 321 18.98 2.97 -13.68
C GLN A 321 17.73 3.39 -12.91
N LEU A 322 16.54 2.93 -13.33
CA LEU A 322 15.30 3.24 -12.61
C LEU A 322 15.21 2.56 -11.26
N PHE A 323 15.77 1.36 -11.11
CA PHE A 323 15.88 0.72 -9.80
C PHE A 323 16.80 1.51 -8.88
N ALA A 324 17.98 1.95 -9.34
CA ALA A 324 18.89 2.79 -8.58
C ALA A 324 18.22 4.12 -8.17
N PHE A 325 17.42 4.72 -9.05
CA PHE A 325 16.61 5.89 -8.73
C PHE A 325 15.60 5.61 -7.60
N ALA A 326 14.85 4.52 -7.68
CA ALA A 326 13.93 4.11 -6.62
C ALA A 326 14.66 3.84 -5.28
N GLN A 327 15.87 3.28 -5.34
CA GLN A 327 16.73 3.06 -4.17
C GLN A 327 17.14 4.36 -3.48
N ASP A 328 17.67 5.32 -4.24
CA ASP A 328 18.06 6.64 -3.71
C ASP A 328 16.85 7.40 -3.17
N CYS A 329 15.72 7.37 -3.88
CA CYS A 329 14.51 8.04 -3.45
C CYS A 329 13.94 7.46 -2.15
N LEU A 330 13.84 6.13 -2.00
CA LEU A 330 13.43 5.52 -0.72
C LEU A 330 14.47 5.80 0.38
N GLY A 331 15.76 5.75 0.06
CA GLY A 331 16.86 6.05 0.99
C GLY A 331 16.82 7.49 1.51
N SER A 332 16.23 8.42 0.75
CA SER A 332 16.07 9.82 1.16
C SER A 332 15.00 10.05 2.24
N PHE A 333 14.12 9.07 2.48
CA PHE A 333 12.99 9.23 3.40
C PHE A 333 13.41 9.49 4.84
N LEU A 334 14.25 8.64 5.43
CA LEU A 334 14.64 8.78 6.84
C LEU A 334 15.40 10.10 7.09
N PRO A 335 16.41 10.48 6.27
CA PRO A 335 17.05 11.80 6.36
C PRO A 335 16.08 12.96 6.16
N GLY A 336 15.05 12.79 5.32
CA GLY A 336 14.06 13.84 5.03
C GLY A 336 13.02 14.03 6.13
N TYR A 337 12.64 12.97 6.86
CA TYR A 337 11.52 12.99 7.80
C TYR A 337 11.92 12.95 9.28
N ILE A 338 12.91 12.14 9.67
CA ILE A 338 13.27 11.97 11.08
C ILE A 338 13.73 13.29 11.74
N PRO A 339 14.58 14.13 11.10
CA PRO A 339 14.96 15.42 11.68
C PRO A 339 13.78 16.36 11.94
N ILE A 340 12.75 16.30 11.07
CA ILE A 340 11.52 17.06 11.26
C ILE A 340 10.78 16.53 12.49
N ILE A 341 10.60 15.21 12.60
CA ILE A 341 9.88 14.63 13.75
C ILE A 341 10.59 14.92 15.07
N GLU A 342 11.90 14.76 15.15
CA GLU A 342 12.67 15.08 16.36
C GLU A 342 12.50 16.53 16.80
N LYS A 343 12.42 17.48 15.85
CA LYS A 343 12.21 18.89 16.15
C LYS A 343 10.79 19.21 16.60
N ARG A 344 9.79 18.46 16.12
CA ARG A 344 8.37 18.82 16.28
C ARG A 344 7.60 18.00 17.30
N LYS A 345 8.00 16.75 17.56
CA LYS A 345 7.21 15.79 18.37
C LYS A 345 6.92 16.27 19.80
N ASP A 346 7.82 17.03 20.40
CA ASP A 346 7.73 17.50 21.80
C ASP A 346 7.28 18.96 21.93
N MET A 347 6.94 19.64 20.83
CA MET A 347 6.50 21.04 20.90
C MET A 347 5.17 21.16 21.67
N PRO A 348 5.01 22.17 22.55
CA PRO A 348 3.73 22.41 23.20
C PRO A 348 2.68 22.78 22.15
N TYR A 349 1.44 22.35 22.38
CA TYR A 349 0.30 22.70 21.54
C TYR A 349 -0.95 22.92 22.39
N THR A 350 -1.91 23.63 21.81
CA THR A 350 -3.21 23.94 22.42
C THR A 350 -4.30 23.01 21.90
N GLU A 351 -5.43 22.95 22.61
CA GLU A 351 -6.62 22.23 22.14
C GLU A 351 -7.15 22.77 20.80
N HIS A 352 -6.98 24.07 20.54
CA HIS A 352 -7.30 24.68 19.25
C HIS A 352 -6.44 24.08 18.13
N GLU A 353 -5.12 24.00 18.34
CA GLU A 353 -4.19 23.44 17.37
C GLU A 353 -4.44 21.94 17.12
N LYS A 354 -4.81 21.20 18.18
CA LYS A 354 -5.22 19.81 18.05
C LYS A 354 -6.52 19.67 17.24
N ALA A 355 -7.52 20.53 17.49
CA ALA A 355 -8.76 20.54 16.72
C ALA A 355 -8.53 20.86 15.23
N TRP A 356 -7.62 21.79 14.92
CA TRP A 356 -7.21 22.06 13.54
C TRP A 356 -6.55 20.84 12.87
N GLN A 357 -5.65 20.14 13.56
CA GLN A 357 -5.08 18.88 13.05
C GLN A 357 -6.17 17.87 12.70
N GLN A 358 -7.24 17.75 13.50
CA GLN A 358 -8.35 16.84 13.20
C GLN A 358 -9.11 17.24 11.92
N LEU A 359 -9.28 18.54 11.66
CA LEU A 359 -9.87 19.03 10.41
C LEU A 359 -8.96 18.75 9.21
N ARG A 360 -7.64 18.93 9.36
CA ARG A 360 -6.66 18.58 8.31
C ARG A 360 -6.64 17.08 8.02
N ARG A 361 -6.73 16.25 9.05
CA ARG A 361 -6.88 14.79 8.90
C ARG A 361 -8.20 14.40 8.21
N GLY A 362 -9.27 15.15 8.43
CA GLY A 362 -10.51 15.01 7.65
C GLY A 362 -10.28 15.20 6.15
N ARG A 363 -9.44 16.18 5.74
CA ARG A 363 -9.05 16.37 4.33
C ARG A 363 -8.17 15.24 3.79
N TYR A 364 -7.35 14.62 4.64
CA TYR A 364 -6.56 13.44 4.28
C TYR A 364 -7.47 12.24 3.97
N VAL A 365 -8.46 11.99 4.84
CA VAL A 365 -9.48 10.95 4.63
C VAL A 365 -10.31 11.21 3.37
N GLU A 366 -10.74 12.45 3.15
CA GLU A 366 -11.46 12.84 1.93
C GLU A 366 -10.66 12.50 0.67
N PHE A 367 -9.36 12.78 0.65
CA PHE A 367 -8.51 12.43 -0.50
C PHE A 367 -8.44 10.92 -0.70
N ASN A 368 -8.10 10.16 0.34
CA ASN A 368 -7.86 8.72 0.23
C ASN A 368 -9.12 7.96 -0.20
N LEU A 369 -10.31 8.36 0.28
CA LEU A 369 -11.55 7.67 -0.02
C LEU A 369 -12.23 8.13 -1.33
N VAL A 370 -11.97 9.36 -1.79
CA VAL A 370 -12.65 9.92 -2.97
C VAL A 370 -11.76 9.93 -4.22
N HIS A 371 -10.47 10.24 -4.08
CA HIS A 371 -9.59 10.54 -5.22
C HIS A 371 -8.44 9.55 -5.39
N ASP A 372 -7.96 8.92 -4.32
CA ASP A 372 -6.77 8.07 -4.41
C ASP A 372 -7.02 6.80 -5.25
N ARG A 373 -6.28 6.68 -6.36
CA ARG A 373 -6.39 5.55 -7.28
C ARG A 373 -6.00 4.24 -6.62
N GLY A 374 -4.96 4.27 -5.77
CA GLY A 374 -4.45 3.08 -5.08
C GLY A 374 -5.46 2.49 -4.10
N THR A 375 -6.04 3.33 -3.24
CA THR A 375 -7.08 2.93 -2.29
C THR A 375 -8.31 2.38 -3.00
N LYS A 376 -8.80 3.08 -4.04
CA LYS A 376 -9.97 2.62 -4.81
C LYS A 376 -9.71 1.25 -5.47
N PHE A 377 -8.58 1.11 -6.17
CA PHE A 377 -8.20 -0.15 -6.81
C PHE A 377 -8.08 -1.29 -5.79
N GLY A 378 -7.44 -1.04 -4.64
CA GLY A 378 -7.32 -2.04 -3.58
C GLY A 378 -8.66 -2.51 -3.04
N LEU A 379 -9.60 -1.59 -2.78
CA LEU A 379 -10.93 -1.93 -2.27
C LEU A 379 -11.81 -2.66 -3.29
N GLU A 380 -11.63 -2.38 -4.58
CA GLU A 380 -12.34 -3.04 -5.68
C GLU A 380 -11.72 -4.40 -6.05
N THR A 381 -10.51 -4.71 -5.59
CA THR A 381 -9.81 -5.97 -5.89
C THR A 381 -10.30 -7.11 -4.99
N PRO A 382 -10.87 -8.19 -5.56
CA PRO A 382 -11.32 -9.34 -4.76
C PRO A 382 -10.19 -9.98 -3.96
N GLY A 383 -10.44 -10.27 -2.68
CA GLY A 383 -9.47 -10.90 -1.79
C GLY A 383 -8.31 -10.00 -1.37
N ALA A 384 -8.38 -8.69 -1.62
CA ALA A 384 -7.43 -7.74 -1.06
C ALA A 384 -7.58 -7.63 0.46
N ARG A 385 -6.47 -7.44 1.18
CA ARG A 385 -6.46 -7.25 2.63
C ARG A 385 -6.90 -5.83 2.98
N ILE A 386 -8.19 -5.65 3.20
CA ILE A 386 -8.82 -4.34 3.46
C ILE A 386 -8.12 -3.57 4.60
N GLU A 387 -7.75 -4.25 5.69
CA GLU A 387 -7.03 -3.65 6.81
C GLU A 387 -5.65 -3.08 6.42
N SER A 388 -4.98 -3.69 5.44
CA SER A 388 -3.70 -3.14 4.93
C SER A 388 -3.90 -1.89 4.07
N ILE A 389 -5.04 -1.79 3.37
CA ILE A 389 -5.40 -0.63 2.53
C ILE A 389 -5.82 0.55 3.41
N LEU A 390 -6.71 0.30 4.37
CA LEU A 390 -7.25 1.33 5.28
C LEU A 390 -6.30 1.71 6.42
N MET A 391 -5.11 1.08 6.50
CA MET A 391 -4.02 1.50 7.38
C MET A 391 -3.71 2.99 7.21
N SER A 392 -3.84 3.53 6.00
CA SER A 392 -3.61 4.93 5.65
C SER A 392 -4.55 5.93 6.32
N LEU A 393 -5.67 5.49 6.91
CA LEU A 393 -6.59 6.39 7.59
C LEU A 393 -6.08 6.71 9.01
N PRO A 394 -6.14 7.98 9.47
CA PRO A 394 -5.77 8.34 10.83
C PRO A 394 -6.70 7.71 11.86
N LEU A 395 -6.24 7.62 13.12
CA LEU A 395 -7.06 7.09 14.22
C LEU A 395 -8.29 7.97 14.46
N THR A 396 -8.11 9.29 14.44
CA THR A 396 -9.20 10.26 14.54
C THR A 396 -9.14 11.33 13.44
N ALA A 397 -10.31 11.81 13.04
CA ALA A 397 -10.50 12.93 12.15
C ALA A 397 -11.79 13.69 12.51
N ARG A 398 -11.91 14.95 12.07
CA ARG A 398 -13.07 15.80 12.35
C ARG A 398 -13.57 16.47 11.07
N TRP A 399 -14.89 16.59 10.96
CA TRP A 399 -15.56 17.44 9.98
C TRP A 399 -16.42 18.46 10.72
N GLN A 400 -16.28 19.72 10.33
CA GLN A 400 -17.06 20.82 10.89
C GLN A 400 -17.72 21.60 9.76
N TYR A 401 -19.02 21.83 9.90
CA TYR A 401 -19.82 22.54 8.91
C TYR A 401 -19.32 23.98 8.76
N MET A 402 -19.04 24.38 7.51
CA MET A 402 -18.62 25.74 7.14
C MET A 402 -17.48 26.33 7.98
N HIS A 403 -16.53 25.49 8.44
CA HIS A 403 -15.36 25.97 9.16
C HIS A 403 -14.43 26.76 8.24
N GLU A 404 -14.11 27.99 8.63
CA GLU A 404 -13.07 28.83 8.04
C GLU A 404 -12.06 29.21 9.13
N PRO A 405 -10.74 29.14 8.86
CA PRO A 405 -9.75 29.59 9.83
C PRO A 405 -9.82 31.11 10.03
N GLU A 406 -9.34 31.57 11.18
CA GLU A 406 -9.27 33.00 11.49
C GLU A 406 -8.34 33.72 10.50
N LYS A 407 -8.68 34.96 10.13
CA LYS A 407 -7.85 35.76 9.22
C LYS A 407 -6.50 36.11 9.86
N GLY A 408 -5.43 35.97 9.09
CA GLY A 408 -4.05 36.18 9.54
C GLY A 408 -3.49 35.05 10.40
N SER A 409 -4.24 33.97 10.59
CA SER A 409 -3.81 32.82 11.40
C SER A 409 -2.80 31.92 10.65
N ARG A 410 -2.16 31.02 11.40
CA ARG A 410 -1.22 30.02 10.82
C ARG A 410 -1.97 28.99 9.96
N GLU A 411 -3.23 28.75 10.31
CA GLU A 411 -4.17 27.85 9.66
C GLU A 411 -4.59 28.42 8.29
N GLU A 412 -4.92 29.72 8.24
CA GLU A 412 -5.18 30.42 6.97
C GLU A 412 -3.93 30.43 6.07
N ARG A 413 -2.75 30.69 6.65
CA ARG A 413 -1.47 30.62 5.91
C ARG A 413 -1.24 29.25 5.29
N LEU A 414 -1.51 28.16 6.01
CA LEU A 414 -1.39 26.82 5.41
C LEU A 414 -2.38 26.68 4.25
N LEU A 415 -3.66 27.01 4.45
CA LEU A 415 -4.67 26.85 3.39
C LEU A 415 -4.35 27.63 2.11
N SER A 416 -3.77 28.83 2.21
CA SER A 416 -3.40 29.61 1.03
C SER A 416 -2.33 28.89 0.20
N ILE A 417 -1.35 28.26 0.86
CA ILE A 417 -0.31 27.46 0.20
C ILE A 417 -0.88 26.15 -0.36
N LEU A 418 -1.83 25.52 0.33
CA LEU A 418 -2.44 24.28 -0.19
C LEU A 418 -3.31 24.55 -1.43
N LYS A 419 -3.95 25.71 -1.51
CA LYS A 419 -4.71 26.15 -2.70
C LYS A 419 -3.82 26.60 -3.85
N SER A 420 -2.64 27.13 -3.53
CA SER A 420 -1.65 27.61 -4.49
C SER A 420 -0.27 27.06 -4.13
N PRO A 421 0.03 25.81 -4.52
CA PRO A 421 1.33 25.19 -4.24
C PRO A 421 2.49 26.11 -4.67
N LYS A 422 3.52 26.19 -3.82
CA LYS A 422 4.72 26.99 -4.06
C LYS A 422 5.92 26.09 -4.33
N GLU A 423 6.96 26.68 -4.89
CA GLU A 423 8.28 26.04 -4.92
C GLU A 423 8.99 26.21 -3.58
N TRP A 424 9.69 25.15 -3.16
CA TRP A 424 10.41 25.10 -1.88
C TRP A 424 11.93 25.16 -2.03
N VAL A 425 12.48 24.69 -3.17
CA VAL A 425 13.92 24.59 -3.45
C VAL A 425 14.26 24.87 -4.90
#